data_AF-A0A0A7A3C0-F1
#
_entry.id   AF-A0A0A7A3C0-F1
#
_cell.length_a   1.000
_cell.length_b   1.000
_cell.length_c   1.000
_cell.angle_alpha   90.00
_cell.angle_beta   90.00
_cell.angle_gamma   90.00
#
_symmetry.space_group_name_H-M   'P 1'
#
loop_
_entity.id
_entity.type
_entity.pdbx_description
1 polymer ?
#
loop_
_entity_poly.entity_id
_entity_poly.type
_entity_poly.pdbx_seq_one_letter_code
_entity_poly.pdbx_strand_id
1 'polypeptide(L)'
;MVTVNLHCPRCQSVQVYRHGQNPKRHDRFRGRDCHRVFQLLLTPFNIGMITSDDWGSYGREMPKDKHLTGKIFPQRIERNNLTLRTRINRLARKTICFSRSVEIHEKVIGTFIEKHMFY
;
A
#
# COMPACT_ATOMS: atom_id res chain seq x y z
N MET A 1 -19.84 0.45 22.19
CA MET A 1 -19.22 -0.45 21.18
C MET A 1 -19.60 0.07 19.81
N VAL A 2 -18.63 0.42 18.96
CA VAL A 2 -18.92 0.78 17.55
C VAL A 2 -18.96 -0.53 16.76
N THR A 3 -20.15 -0.94 16.34
CA THR A 3 -20.33 -2.11 15.49
C THR A 3 -20.00 -1.69 14.05
N VAL A 4 -18.85 -2.14 13.53
CA VAL A 4 -18.49 -1.90 12.12
C VAL A 4 -19.04 -3.07 11.30
N ASN A 5 -20.02 -2.80 10.44
CA ASN A 5 -20.54 -3.79 9.51
C ASN A 5 -19.48 -4.10 8.44
N LEU A 6 -18.96 -5.33 8.47
CA LEU A 6 -17.99 -5.80 7.50
C LEU A 6 -18.71 -6.36 6.28
N HIS A 7 -18.53 -5.72 5.13
CA HIS A 7 -19.07 -6.21 3.86
C HIS A 7 -17.99 -6.98 3.11
N CYS A 8 -18.41 -8.07 2.45
CA CYS A 8 -17.54 -8.73 1.48
C CYS A 8 -17.31 -7.79 0.28
N PRO A 9 -16.06 -7.47 -0.10
CA PRO A 9 -15.79 -6.57 -1.22
C PRO A 9 -16.29 -7.12 -2.56
N ARG A 10 -16.55 -8.43 -2.65
CA ARG A 10 -16.98 -9.07 -3.90
C ARG A 10 -18.50 -9.12 -4.08
N CYS A 11 -19.23 -9.54 -3.05
CA CYS A 11 -20.69 -9.73 -3.12
C CYS A 11 -21.47 -8.74 -2.25
N GLN A 12 -20.79 -7.83 -1.54
CA GLN A 12 -21.36 -6.83 -0.63
C GLN A 12 -22.15 -7.39 0.56
N SER A 13 -22.24 -8.71 0.70
CA SER A 13 -22.89 -9.35 1.83
C SER A 13 -22.20 -9.03 3.15
N VAL A 14 -23.00 -8.83 4.20
CA VAL A 14 -22.57 -8.66 5.59
C VAL A 14 -22.25 -9.99 6.28
N GLN A 15 -22.55 -11.13 5.63
CA GLN A 15 -22.34 -12.46 6.19
C GLN A 15 -20.87 -12.87 6.08
N VAL A 16 -20.02 -12.24 6.90
CA VAL A 16 -18.56 -12.40 6.90
C VAL A 16 -18.10 -12.92 8.26
N TYR A 17 -17.15 -13.87 8.27
CA TYR A 17 -16.53 -14.37 9.50
C TYR A 17 -15.00 -14.40 9.41
N ARG A 18 -14.33 -14.41 10.58
CA ARG A 18 -12.87 -14.49 10.66
C ARG A 18 -12.39 -15.89 10.27
N HIS A 19 -11.52 -15.94 9.26
CA HIS A 19 -10.95 -17.15 8.64
C HIS A 19 -9.46 -17.32 9.00
N GLY A 20 -9.10 -16.95 10.23
CA GLY A 20 -7.74 -17.01 10.75
C GLY A 20 -6.81 -15.91 10.24
N GLN A 21 -5.51 -16.08 10.49
CA GLN A 21 -4.47 -15.11 10.12
C GLN A 21 -3.60 -15.62 8.98
N ASN A 22 -2.97 -14.70 8.25
CA ASN A 22 -1.90 -15.02 7.30
C ASN A 22 -0.53 -15.11 8.04
N PRO A 23 0.55 -15.56 7.39
CA PRO A 23 1.89 -15.60 8.01
C PRO A 23 2.42 -14.24 8.51
N LYS A 24 1.91 -13.14 7.96
CA LYS A 24 2.20 -11.76 8.40
C LYS A 24 1.30 -11.30 9.55
N ARG A 25 0.54 -12.20 10.17
CA ARG A 25 -0.41 -11.96 11.27
C ARG A 25 -1.56 -11.01 10.93
N HIS A 26 -1.91 -10.85 9.66
CA HIS A 26 -3.10 -10.09 9.28
C HIS A 26 -4.34 -10.99 9.30
N ASP A 27 -5.44 -10.46 9.82
CA ASP A 27 -6.72 -11.15 9.84
C ASP A 27 -7.27 -11.35 8.43
N ARG A 28 -7.67 -12.59 8.16
CA ARG A 28 -8.39 -12.99 6.96
C ARG A 28 -9.86 -13.17 7.30
N PHE A 29 -10.71 -12.74 6.39
CA PHE A 29 -12.15 -12.84 6.50
C PHE A 29 -12.67 -13.68 5.33
N ARG A 30 -13.74 -14.44 5.54
CA ARG A 30 -14.41 -15.20 4.48
C ARG A 30 -15.89 -14.87 4.46
N GLY A 31 -16.41 -14.56 3.27
CA GLY A 31 -17.85 -14.43 3.05
C GLY A 31 -18.51 -15.80 3.07
N ARG A 32 -19.66 -15.93 3.75
CA ARG A 32 -20.45 -17.17 3.74
C ARG A 32 -21.07 -17.45 2.37
N ASP A 33 -21.59 -16.41 1.72
CA ASP A 33 -22.35 -16.58 0.47
C ASP A 33 -21.44 -16.82 -0.75
N CYS A 34 -20.30 -16.14 -0.81
CA CYS A 34 -19.39 -16.23 -1.97
C CYS A 34 -18.14 -17.08 -1.71
N HIS A 35 -17.97 -17.59 -0.48
CA HIS A 35 -16.82 -18.39 -0.03
C HIS A 35 -15.43 -17.79 -0.27
N ARG A 36 -15.32 -16.52 -0.67
CA ARG A 36 -14.05 -15.85 -0.94
C ARG A 36 -13.41 -15.34 0.33
N VAL A 37 -12.09 -15.46 0.38
CA VAL A 37 -11.24 -14.94 1.47
C VAL A 37 -10.69 -13.57 1.08
N PHE A 38 -10.77 -12.60 1.99
CA PHE A 38 -10.24 -11.24 1.80
C PHE A 38 -9.61 -10.72 3.10
N GLN A 39 -8.91 -9.59 3.02
CA GLN A 39 -8.32 -8.89 4.17
C GLN A 39 -8.81 -7.45 4.19
N LEU A 40 -8.87 -6.84 5.36
CA LEU A 40 -9.35 -5.47 5.57
C LEU A 40 -8.20 -4.55 5.97
N LEU A 41 -7.13 -4.52 5.16
CA LEU A 41 -5.91 -3.78 5.50
C LEU A 41 -6.11 -2.26 5.48
N LEU A 42 -7.08 -1.80 4.69
CA LEU A 42 -7.30 -0.38 4.42
C LEU A 42 -8.53 0.18 5.12
N THR A 43 -9.34 -0.64 5.81
CA THR A 43 -10.53 -0.16 6.52
C THR A 43 -10.28 0.87 7.61
N PRO A 44 -9.15 0.90 8.35
CA PRO A 44 -8.95 1.97 9.34
C PRO A 44 -8.64 3.34 8.69
N PHE A 45 -8.34 3.38 7.39
CA PHE A 45 -8.02 4.62 6.69
C PHE A 45 -9.24 5.14 5.94
N ASN A 46 -9.61 6.41 6.16
CA ASN A 46 -10.62 7.07 5.36
C ASN A 46 -10.02 7.48 4.01
N ILE A 47 -9.97 6.55 3.06
CA ILE A 47 -9.42 6.80 1.73
C ILE A 47 -10.39 7.70 0.96
N GLY A 48 -9.97 8.95 0.74
CA GLY A 48 -10.73 9.94 -0.04
C GLY A 48 -10.62 9.76 -1.54
N MET A 49 -9.51 9.20 -2.05
CA MET A 49 -9.23 9.09 -3.47
C MET A 49 -8.25 7.95 -3.76
N ILE A 50 -8.49 7.22 -4.86
CA ILE A 50 -7.64 6.14 -5.35
C ILE A 50 -7.19 6.51 -6.75
N THR A 51 -5.88 6.60 -6.97
CA THR A 51 -5.29 6.82 -8.29
C THR A 51 -4.66 5.51 -8.76
N SER A 52 -4.99 5.08 -9.97
CA SER A 52 -4.36 3.89 -10.56
C SER A 52 -4.13 4.09 -12.05
N ASP A 53 -3.38 3.14 -12.64
CA ASP A 53 -3.39 2.98 -14.09
C ASP A 53 -4.76 2.49 -14.59
N ASP A 54 -4.92 2.45 -15.91
CA ASP A 54 -6.16 2.04 -16.58
C ASP A 54 -6.28 0.50 -16.73
N TRP A 55 -5.73 -0.27 -15.78
CA TRP A 55 -5.92 -1.71 -15.81
C TRP A 55 -7.37 -2.05 -15.44
N GLY A 56 -8.08 -2.74 -16.33
CA GLY A 56 -9.47 -3.17 -16.16
C GLY A 56 -9.80 -4.07 -14.95
N SER A 57 -8.83 -4.43 -14.09
CA SER A 57 -9.10 -5.03 -12.78
C SER A 57 -9.47 -3.96 -11.75
N TYR A 58 -8.85 -2.78 -11.80
CA TYR A 58 -9.13 -1.68 -10.87
C TYR A 58 -10.54 -1.14 -11.10
N GLY A 59 -10.94 -0.94 -12.37
CA GLY A 59 -12.30 -0.50 -12.69
C GLY A 59 -13.41 -1.48 -12.27
N ARG A 60 -13.08 -2.74 -11.95
CA ARG A 60 -14.03 -3.73 -11.43
C ARG A 60 -14.16 -3.72 -9.91
N GLU A 61 -13.07 -3.43 -9.20
CA GLU A 61 -13.00 -3.58 -7.73
C GLU A 61 -13.04 -2.23 -7.00
N MET A 62 -12.68 -1.13 -7.66
CA MET A 62 -12.61 0.19 -7.04
C MET A 62 -13.94 0.96 -7.20
N PRO A 63 -14.40 1.68 -6.16
CA PRO A 63 -15.55 2.57 -6.27
C PRO A 63 -15.30 3.65 -7.33
N LYS A 64 -16.17 3.75 -8.34
CA LYS A 64 -16.02 4.68 -9.48
C LYS A 64 -15.93 6.14 -9.02
N ASP A 65 -16.67 6.46 -7.97
CA ASP A 65 -16.76 7.76 -7.31
C ASP A 65 -15.47 8.18 -6.59
N LYS A 66 -14.57 7.24 -6.27
CA LYS A 66 -13.27 7.53 -5.65
C LYS A 66 -12.07 7.25 -6.57
N HIS A 67 -12.31 6.66 -7.74
CA HIS A 67 -11.26 6.16 -8.62
C HIS A 67 -10.93 7.18 -9.71
N LEU A 68 -9.70 7.71 -9.66
CA LEU A 68 -9.15 8.57 -10.71
C LEU A 68 -8.14 7.78 -11.55
N THR A 69 -8.48 7.58 -12.81
CA THR A 69 -7.58 7.01 -13.82
C THR A 69 -6.86 8.13 -14.56
N GLY A 70 -5.53 8.06 -14.67
CA GLY A 70 -4.78 9.03 -15.45
C GLY A 70 -3.28 8.94 -15.28
N LYS A 71 -2.54 9.78 -16.01
CA LYS A 71 -1.07 9.76 -16.07
C LYS A 71 -0.37 10.87 -15.26
N ILE A 72 -1.06 11.56 -14.37
CA ILE A 72 -0.45 12.68 -13.64
C ILE A 72 0.04 12.19 -12.27
N PHE A 73 -0.83 11.51 -11.53
CA PHE A 73 -0.49 10.99 -10.20
C PHE A 73 0.43 9.75 -10.24
N PRO A 74 0.19 8.73 -11.10
CA PRO A 74 1.08 7.56 -11.16
C PRO A 74 2.50 7.92 -11.58
N GLN A 75 2.66 8.85 -12.53
CA GLN A 75 3.95 9.32 -13.03
C GLN A 75 4.76 10.00 -11.93
N ARG A 76 4.11 10.75 -11.03
CA ARG A 76 4.78 11.33 -9.86
C ARG A 76 5.30 10.24 -8.91
N ILE A 77 4.49 9.21 -8.65
CA ILE A 77 4.87 8.06 -7.82
C ILE A 77 6.05 7.31 -8.46
N GLU A 78 5.96 7.03 -9.76
CA GLU A 78 7.03 6.39 -10.52
C GLU A 78 8.34 7.19 -10.48
N ARG A 79 8.26 8.52 -10.63
CA ARG A 79 9.44 9.40 -10.60
C ARG A 79 10.05 9.49 -9.20
N ASN A 80 9.23 9.48 -8.15
CA ASN A 80 9.72 9.39 -6.77
C ASN A 80 10.47 8.07 -6.53
N ASN A 81 9.89 6.94 -6.95
CA ASN A 81 10.53 5.62 -6.83
C ASN A 81 11.83 5.52 -7.64
N LEU A 82 11.86 6.08 -8.86
CA LEU A 82 13.07 6.17 -9.68
C LEU A 82 14.16 6.99 -9.00
N THR A 83 13.80 8.13 -8.42
CA THR A 83 14.73 9.01 -7.70
C THR A 83 15.31 8.33 -6.48
N LEU A 84 14.46 7.67 -5.68
CA LEU A 84 14.86 6.86 -4.53
C LEU A 84 15.87 5.79 -4.95
N ARG A 85 15.52 4.97 -5.96
CA ARG A 85 16.39 3.92 -6.48
C ARG A 85 17.75 4.45 -6.92
N THR A 86 17.75 5.56 -7.67
CA THR A 86 18.99 6.16 -8.19
C THR A 86 19.89 6.67 -7.07
N ARG A 87 19.31 7.26 -6.01
CA ARG A 87 20.06 7.79 -4.88
C ARG A 87 20.56 6.70 -3.94
N ILE A 88 19.75 5.67 -3.65
CA ILE A 88 20.19 4.48 -2.90
C ILE A 88 21.35 3.78 -3.63
N ASN A 89 21.26 3.63 -4.96
CA ASN A 89 22.34 3.06 -5.77
C ASN A 89 23.64 3.89 -5.73
N ARG A 90 23.58 5.18 -5.38
CA ARG A 90 24.77 6.00 -5.12
C ARG A 90 25.29 5.81 -3.70
N LEU A 91 24.40 5.72 -2.71
CA LEU A 91 24.74 5.44 -1.31
C LEU A 91 25.49 4.10 -1.17
N ALA A 92 25.09 3.08 -1.94
CA ALA A 92 25.70 1.74 -1.91
C ALA A 92 27.07 1.64 -2.62
N ARG A 93 27.55 2.71 -3.28
CA ARG A 93 28.89 2.70 -3.91
C ARG A 93 29.93 2.82 -2.80
N LYS A 94 30.75 1.78 -2.62
CA LYS A 94 31.87 1.76 -1.67
C LYS A 94 32.96 2.73 -2.08
N THR A 95 32.75 4.02 -1.80
CA THR A 95 33.73 5.10 -1.99
C THR A 95 34.41 5.42 -0.65
N ILE A 96 35.33 6.40 -0.65
CA ILE A 96 36.07 6.84 0.54
C ILE A 96 35.18 7.31 1.71
N CYS A 97 33.93 7.71 1.44
CA CYS A 97 32.97 8.14 2.46
C CYS A 97 32.01 7.02 2.91
N PHE A 98 32.24 5.77 2.51
CA PHE A 98 31.33 4.66 2.81
C PHE A 98 31.56 4.13 4.23
N SER A 99 30.59 4.35 5.12
CA SER A 99 30.62 3.81 6.48
C SER A 99 30.52 2.28 6.50
N ARG A 100 31.20 1.64 7.46
CA ARG A 100 31.06 0.20 7.73
C ARG A 100 29.90 -0.15 8.65
N SER A 101 29.33 0.84 9.36
CA SER A 101 28.23 0.63 10.30
C SER A 101 26.88 0.60 9.59
N VAL A 102 26.13 -0.48 9.76
CA VAL A 102 24.76 -0.64 9.23
C VAL A 102 23.81 0.38 9.86
N GLU A 103 23.96 0.68 11.15
CA GLU A 103 23.12 1.65 11.86
C GLU A 103 23.19 3.05 11.24
N ILE A 104 24.38 3.46 10.77
CA ILE A 104 24.54 4.75 10.08
C ILE A 104 23.80 4.74 8.74
N HIS A 105 23.87 3.63 8.00
CA HIS A 105 23.13 3.49 6.75
C HIS A 105 21.63 3.54 6.97
N GLU A 106 21.11 2.84 7.99
CA GLU A 106 19.69 2.87 8.34
C GLU A 106 19.21 4.28 8.71
N LYS A 107 19.97 4.99 9.56
CA LYS A 107 19.64 6.38 9.93
C LYS A 107 19.67 7.31 8.72
N VAL A 108 20.70 7.23 7.88
CA VAL A 108 20.81 8.07 6.67
C VAL A 108 19.67 7.80 5.69
N ILE A 109 19.31 6.53 5.47
CA ILE A 109 18.17 6.14 4.62
C ILE A 109 16.86 6.65 5.23
N GLY A 110 16.67 6.50 6.54
CA GLY A 110 15.50 7.01 7.27
C GLY A 110 15.32 8.51 7.11
N THR A 111 16.35 9.30 7.45
CA THR A 111 16.33 10.77 7.32
C THR A 111 16.16 11.21 5.87
N PHE A 112 16.72 10.46 4.92
CA PHE A 112 16.55 10.74 3.50
C PHE A 112 15.09 10.57 3.05
N ILE A 113 14.44 9.46 3.44
CA ILE A 113 13.04 9.19 3.13
C ILE A 113 12.15 10.28 3.75
N GLU A 114 12.37 10.61 5.03
CA GLU A 114 11.63 11.64 5.74
C GLU A 114 11.70 13.00 5.04
N LYS A 115 12.90 13.44 4.63
CA LYS A 115 13.11 14.75 3.99
C LYS A 115 12.64 14.84 2.54
N HIS A 116 12.65 13.73 1.78
CA HIS A 116 12.50 13.79 0.32
C HIS A 116 11.29 13.04 -0.25
N MET A 117 10.64 12.17 0.52
CA MET A 117 9.50 11.37 0.03
C MET A 117 8.16 11.75 0.66
N PHE A 118 8.18 12.30 1.89
CA PHE A 118 6.98 12.64 2.64
C PHE A 118 6.72 14.16 2.75
N TYR A 119 7.56 14.99 2.13
CA TYR A 119 7.42 16.46 2.05
C TYR A 119 7.23 16.93 0.60
#